data_AF-A0A5N6M2J5-F1
#
_entry.id   AF-A0A5N6M2J5-F1
#
_cell.length_a   1.000
_cell.length_b   1.000
_cell.length_c   1.000
_cell.angle_alpha   90.00
_cell.angle_beta   90.00
_cell.angle_gamma   90.00
#
_symmetry.space_group_name_H-M   'P 1'
#
loop_
_entity.id
_entity.type
_entity.pdbx_description
1 polymer ?
#
loop_
_entity_poly.entity_id
_entity_poly.type
_entity_poly.pdbx_seq_one_letter_code
_entity_poly.pdbx_strand_id
1 'polypeptide(L)'
;MAPVRGRRNGKSVGPVQDSASGLRTCPFKFFHECKDGKPGSVGFFRLLEHMQSTHLKTECRRLSLKGAISKDLDLFLDVAEVLRAGGKWLCGKCMVMHALSRGCKHDNEVVLFAINSGDVEDFIVGIRKPCQVVVDTNPRHPAGLGGKVLCAKASPGSVDNWVQLLLLPRCTLRVVRPSSRQERRSGNRKSLQCSNILHALTVWKDGSGFDDLVSSLLDSVEETRAPKGECRREEDKERDPNIKQCLRKVRDGHFTAAVKVLCSSGVAPLGDSTLKALIDKHPVVPPPSSPFNPLAQPTLVVDGECVLKCIRSFPKGTSCGRDGMRAQHLLDAVGGDDSVTSSGLLASITEVVNLWLGGSCPKVLAEFVASAPLTPLLKPDKGIRPIAVGGIWRRLVSKVAMKKVGKEMTQYLGDYQFGVGVPNGAEAVLHSANRFLNSFHADGSLALLTVDFSNAFNMVDRTTFLQEVHQRCPSIYRWVQFLYAQPARLYVGFQLN
;
A
#
# COMPACT_ATOMS: atom_id res chain seq x y z
N MET A 1 5.38 -42.54 6.28
CA MET A 1 4.35 -41.74 5.55
C MET A 1 3.38 -41.17 6.58
N ALA A 2 3.28 -39.84 6.71
CA ALA A 2 2.32 -39.20 7.62
C ALA A 2 0.94 -39.12 6.94
N PRO A 3 -0.18 -39.33 7.65
CA PRO A 3 -1.51 -39.26 7.06
C PRO A 3 -1.83 -37.82 6.66
N VAL A 4 -2.23 -37.63 5.40
CA VAL A 4 -2.73 -36.35 4.86
C VAL A 4 -4.22 -36.25 5.17
N ARG A 5 -4.64 -35.15 5.78
CA ARG A 5 -6.05 -34.86 6.07
C ARG A 5 -6.81 -34.69 4.75
N GLY A 6 -7.85 -35.50 4.51
CA GLY A 6 -8.64 -35.46 3.27
C GLY A 6 -9.29 -34.10 3.02
N ARG A 7 -9.25 -33.63 1.76
CA ARG A 7 -9.93 -32.41 1.29
C ARG A 7 -11.42 -32.47 1.65
N ARG A 8 -11.97 -31.37 2.19
CA ARG A 8 -13.42 -31.21 2.44
C ARG A 8 -14.18 -31.25 1.10
N ASN A 9 -15.02 -32.27 0.93
CA ASN A 9 -16.11 -32.21 -0.04
C ASN A 9 -17.23 -31.32 0.53
N GLY A 10 -17.66 -30.34 -0.28
CA GLY A 10 -18.77 -29.45 0.05
C GLY A 10 -20.09 -30.20 0.09
N LYS A 11 -20.70 -30.27 1.28
CA LYS A 11 -22.15 -30.41 1.43
C LYS A 11 -22.64 -29.38 2.45
N SER A 12 -23.63 -28.62 2.00
CA SER A 12 -24.36 -27.57 2.70
C SER A 12 -25.08 -28.10 3.94
N VAL A 13 -24.92 -27.40 5.07
CA VAL A 13 -25.82 -27.50 6.23
C VAL A 13 -26.10 -26.06 6.67
N GLY A 14 -27.39 -25.74 6.84
CA GLY A 14 -27.94 -24.40 7.09
C GLY A 14 -27.52 -23.74 8.42
N PRO A 15 -28.03 -22.53 8.71
CA PRO A 15 -27.50 -21.67 9.76
C PRO A 15 -27.91 -22.20 11.14
N VAL A 16 -26.91 -22.51 11.98
CA VAL A 16 -27.10 -22.83 13.40
C VAL A 16 -26.91 -21.56 14.21
N GLN A 17 -27.91 -21.27 15.04
CA GLN A 17 -28.01 -20.13 15.95
C GLN A 17 -26.89 -20.10 17.00
N ASP A 18 -26.48 -18.87 17.35
CA ASP A 18 -25.60 -18.53 18.47
C ASP A 18 -26.17 -19.08 19.79
N SER A 19 -25.39 -19.91 20.48
CA SER A 19 -25.60 -20.22 21.89
C SER A 19 -24.24 -20.32 22.60
N ALA A 20 -24.14 -19.67 23.76
CA ALA A 20 -22.92 -19.41 24.52
C ALA A 20 -22.32 -20.64 25.25
N SER A 21 -22.34 -21.82 24.62
CA SER A 21 -21.78 -23.06 25.18
C SER A 21 -21.14 -23.91 24.06
N GLY A 22 -20.07 -23.41 23.45
CA GLY A 22 -19.47 -24.02 22.25
C GLY A 22 -18.47 -25.13 22.55
N LEU A 23 -18.92 -26.39 22.44
CA LEU A 23 -18.08 -27.59 22.43
C LEU A 23 -17.02 -27.49 21.30
N ARG A 24 -15.76 -27.16 21.62
CA ARG A 24 -14.65 -27.18 20.65
C ARG A 24 -14.17 -28.62 20.47
N THR A 25 -14.18 -29.10 19.23
CA THR A 25 -13.57 -30.40 18.90
C THR A 25 -12.05 -30.34 19.00
N CYS A 26 -11.42 -31.45 19.40
CA CYS A 26 -9.98 -31.63 19.38
C CYS A 26 -9.39 -31.23 18.02
N PRO A 27 -8.40 -30.32 18.00
CA PRO A 27 -7.78 -29.87 16.76
C PRO A 27 -7.03 -31.02 16.06
N PHE A 28 -6.62 -32.04 16.82
CA PHE A 28 -5.96 -33.25 16.33
C PHE A 28 -6.94 -34.37 15.93
N LYS A 29 -8.19 -34.03 15.59
CA LYS A 29 -9.11 -35.02 15.02
C LYS A 29 -8.49 -35.67 13.77
N PHE A 30 -8.68 -36.98 13.64
CA PHE A 30 -8.06 -37.85 12.65
C PHE A 30 -6.56 -38.09 12.82
N PHE A 31 -5.95 -37.63 13.92
CA PHE A 31 -4.61 -38.05 14.33
C PHE A 31 -4.70 -39.10 15.44
N HIS A 32 -3.82 -40.09 15.37
CA HIS A 32 -3.76 -41.20 16.33
C HIS A 32 -5.14 -41.88 16.48
N GLU A 33 -5.59 -42.14 17.71
CA GLU A 33 -6.86 -42.81 18.02
C GLU A 33 -8.06 -41.83 18.08
N CYS A 34 -7.86 -40.53 17.81
CA CYS A 34 -8.91 -39.53 17.93
C CYS A 34 -9.75 -39.42 16.65
N LYS A 35 -10.83 -40.22 16.56
CA LYS A 35 -11.69 -40.28 15.36
C LYS A 35 -12.61 -39.07 15.20
N ASP A 36 -13.39 -38.73 16.23
CA ASP A 36 -14.47 -37.73 16.11
C ASP A 36 -14.12 -36.35 16.68
N GLY A 37 -12.93 -36.21 17.27
CA GLY A 37 -12.50 -34.97 17.92
C GLY A 37 -13.33 -34.58 19.14
N LYS A 38 -14.22 -35.45 19.65
CA LYS A 38 -15.02 -35.18 20.84
C LYS A 38 -14.32 -35.81 22.06
N PRO A 39 -13.70 -35.03 22.95
CA PRO A 39 -13.38 -35.56 24.27
C PRO A 39 -14.73 -35.92 24.91
N GLY A 40 -14.90 -37.13 25.47
CA GLY A 40 -16.19 -37.66 25.95
C GLY A 40 -16.88 -36.86 27.08
N SER A 41 -16.46 -35.62 27.36
CA SER A 41 -17.06 -34.71 28.34
C SER A 41 -16.74 -33.23 28.02
N VAL A 42 -17.59 -32.33 28.50
CA VAL A 42 -17.63 -30.89 28.11
C VAL A 42 -16.58 -30.07 28.89
N GLY A 43 -15.79 -29.24 28.20
CA GLY A 43 -14.94 -28.19 28.81
C GLY A 43 -13.48 -28.13 28.31
N PHE A 44 -12.89 -26.92 28.31
CA PHE A 44 -11.52 -26.67 27.82
C PHE A 44 -10.44 -27.43 28.60
N PHE A 45 -10.59 -27.58 29.92
CA PHE A 45 -9.62 -28.31 30.76
C PHE A 45 -9.50 -29.77 30.33
N ARG A 46 -10.63 -30.46 30.11
CA ARG A 46 -10.65 -31.86 29.66
C ARG A 46 -10.18 -32.02 28.22
N LEU A 47 -10.43 -31.02 27.37
CA LEU A 47 -9.89 -31.00 26.02
C LEU A 47 -8.35 -30.90 26.02
N LEU A 48 -7.78 -30.02 26.84
CA LEU A 48 -6.33 -29.90 26.98
C LEU A 48 -5.71 -31.17 27.59
N GLU A 49 -6.37 -31.77 28.58
CA GLU A 49 -5.94 -33.04 29.16
C GLU A 49 -5.97 -34.18 28.13
N HIS A 50 -7.01 -34.24 27.28
CA HIS A 50 -7.07 -35.17 26.17
C HIS A 50 -5.92 -34.95 25.16
N MET A 51 -5.65 -33.69 24.79
CA MET A 51 -4.49 -33.36 23.94
C MET A 51 -3.18 -33.84 24.56
N GLN A 52 -3.00 -33.64 25.87
CA GLN A 52 -1.78 -34.03 26.56
C GLN A 52 -1.62 -35.55 26.67
N SER A 53 -2.67 -36.25 27.11
CA SER A 53 -2.67 -37.70 27.39
C SER A 53 -2.75 -38.57 26.15
N THR A 54 -3.34 -38.07 25.06
CA THR A 54 -3.56 -38.84 23.83
C THR A 54 -2.58 -38.46 22.73
N HIS A 55 -2.37 -37.15 22.51
CA HIS A 55 -1.63 -36.65 21.35
C HIS A 55 -0.17 -36.30 21.69
N LEU A 56 0.10 -35.79 22.89
CA LEU A 56 1.44 -35.35 23.31
C LEU A 56 2.09 -36.30 24.32
N LYS A 57 1.61 -37.55 24.44
CA LYS A 57 2.09 -38.53 25.43
C LYS A 57 3.50 -39.04 25.12
N THR A 58 3.75 -39.45 23.88
CA THR A 58 5.02 -40.08 23.46
C THR A 58 5.80 -39.17 22.53
N GLU A 59 7.12 -39.32 22.52
CA GLU A 59 8.03 -38.54 21.67
C GLU A 59 7.72 -38.72 20.18
N CYS A 60 7.46 -39.95 19.73
CA CYS A 60 7.07 -40.24 18.34
C CYS A 60 5.81 -39.46 17.92
N ARG A 61 4.77 -39.43 18.77
CA ARG A 61 3.53 -38.68 18.51
C ARG A 61 3.76 -37.17 18.48
N ARG A 62 4.60 -36.66 19.38
CA ARG A 62 5.01 -35.24 19.43
C ARG A 62 5.72 -34.80 18.15
N LEU A 63 6.70 -35.57 17.68
CA LEU A 63 7.45 -35.27 16.45
C LEU A 63 6.54 -35.28 15.22
N SER A 64 5.65 -36.27 15.12
CA SER A 64 4.64 -36.36 14.04
C SER A 64 3.74 -35.12 14.01
N LEU A 65 3.19 -34.72 15.16
CA LEU A 65 2.32 -33.54 15.26
C LEU A 65 3.06 -32.24 15.02
N LYS A 66 4.31 -32.11 15.47
CA LYS A 66 5.16 -30.95 15.18
C LYS A 66 5.30 -30.74 13.67
N GLY A 67 5.53 -31.82 12.92
CA GLY A 67 5.63 -31.80 11.46
C GLY A 67 4.30 -31.51 10.76
N ALA A 68 3.17 -31.91 11.35
CA ALA A 68 1.84 -31.59 10.81
C ALA A 68 1.48 -30.11 11.05
N ILE A 69 1.69 -29.61 12.26
CA ILE A 69 1.43 -28.20 12.65
C ILE A 69 2.29 -27.24 11.83
N SER A 70 3.52 -27.61 11.47
CA SER A 70 4.39 -26.76 10.64
C SER A 70 4.03 -26.73 9.15
N LYS A 71 3.08 -27.57 8.70
CA LYS A 71 2.69 -27.70 7.29
C LYS A 71 1.22 -27.36 7.02
N ASP A 72 0.34 -27.52 8.00
CA ASP A 72 -1.11 -27.29 7.88
C ASP A 72 -1.50 -26.02 8.66
N LEU A 73 -1.85 -24.96 7.92
CA LEU A 73 -2.23 -23.66 8.49
C LEU A 73 -3.52 -23.75 9.31
N ASP A 74 -4.51 -24.53 8.86
CA ASP A 74 -5.78 -24.66 9.57
C ASP A 74 -5.55 -25.40 10.90
N LEU A 75 -4.75 -26.47 10.88
CA LEU A 75 -4.34 -27.17 12.10
C LEU A 75 -3.55 -26.26 13.05
N PHE A 76 -2.63 -25.45 12.52
CA PHE A 76 -1.85 -24.50 13.31
C PHE A 76 -2.78 -23.53 14.06
N LEU A 77 -3.72 -22.90 13.34
CA LEU A 77 -4.66 -21.94 13.91
C LEU A 77 -5.64 -22.58 14.90
N ASP A 78 -6.16 -23.78 14.59
CA ASP A 78 -7.06 -24.53 15.47
C ASP A 78 -6.38 -24.88 16.81
N VAL A 79 -5.10 -25.30 16.78
CA VAL A 79 -4.32 -25.59 17.98
C VAL A 79 -4.06 -24.31 18.79
N ALA A 80 -3.64 -23.23 18.13
CA ALA A 80 -3.33 -21.96 18.79
C ALA A 80 -4.57 -21.36 19.51
N GLU A 81 -5.75 -21.49 18.89
CA GLU A 81 -7.01 -21.02 19.45
C GLU A 81 -7.43 -21.81 20.70
N VAL A 82 -7.24 -23.13 20.70
CA VAL A 82 -7.53 -23.99 21.87
C VAL A 82 -6.58 -23.67 23.02
N LEU A 83 -5.31 -23.43 22.73
CA LEU A 83 -4.30 -23.03 23.70
C LEU A 83 -4.62 -21.67 24.34
N ARG A 84 -4.97 -20.67 23.51
CA ARG A 84 -5.41 -19.35 23.97
C ARG A 84 -6.61 -19.45 24.91
N ALA A 85 -7.66 -20.15 24.48
CA ALA A 85 -8.88 -20.28 25.27
C ALA A 85 -8.67 -21.05 26.57
N GLY A 86 -7.70 -21.97 26.60
CA GLY A 86 -7.34 -22.74 27.79
C GLY A 86 -6.23 -22.13 28.66
N GLY A 87 -5.72 -20.93 28.34
CA GLY A 87 -4.66 -20.27 29.11
C GLY A 87 -3.35 -21.06 29.14
N LYS A 88 -3.01 -21.73 28.04
CA LYS A 88 -1.76 -22.51 27.88
C LYS A 88 -1.00 -22.06 26.64
N TRP A 89 0.31 -22.30 26.60
CA TRP A 89 1.12 -22.17 25.39
C TRP A 89 1.85 -23.48 25.10
N LEU A 90 2.17 -23.74 23.84
CA LEU A 90 2.87 -24.95 23.39
C LEU A 90 4.33 -24.61 23.03
N CYS A 91 5.28 -25.32 23.64
CA CYS A 91 6.68 -25.23 23.27
C CYS A 91 6.96 -26.07 22.03
N GLY A 92 7.36 -25.45 20.93
CA GLY A 92 7.71 -26.10 19.67
C GLY A 92 8.98 -26.94 19.72
N LYS A 93 9.84 -26.78 20.73
CA LYS A 93 11.04 -27.61 20.89
C LYS A 93 10.68 -29.01 21.39
N CYS A 94 9.98 -29.11 22.53
CA CYS A 94 9.61 -30.38 23.16
C CYS A 94 8.15 -30.81 22.95
N MET A 95 7.31 -29.98 22.34
CA MET A 95 5.87 -30.22 22.15
C MET A 95 5.11 -30.41 23.47
N VAL A 96 5.50 -29.67 24.51
CA VAL A 96 4.85 -29.67 25.83
C VAL A 96 4.04 -28.40 26.03
N MET A 97 2.86 -28.54 26.64
CA MET A 97 1.99 -27.41 26.99
C MET A 97 2.34 -26.88 28.38
N HIS A 98 2.42 -25.56 28.52
CA HIS A 98 2.76 -24.86 29.74
C HIS A 98 1.70 -23.81 30.08
N ALA A 99 1.58 -23.47 31.36
CA ALA A 99 0.83 -22.29 31.77
C ALA A 99 1.55 -21.02 31.28
N LEU A 100 0.80 -19.94 31.02
CA LEU A 100 1.37 -18.68 30.50
C LEU A 100 2.46 -18.09 31.42
N SER A 101 2.39 -18.37 32.73
CA SER A 101 3.37 -17.93 33.73
C SER A 101 4.62 -18.83 33.86
N ARG A 102 4.68 -19.95 33.14
CA ARG A 102 5.78 -20.93 33.25
C ARG A 102 6.60 -20.98 31.97
N GLY A 103 7.92 -20.86 32.11
CA GLY A 103 8.89 -21.13 31.05
C GLY A 103 9.13 -22.63 30.84
N CYS A 104 9.57 -23.00 29.64
CA CYS A 104 10.03 -24.35 29.31
C CYS A 104 11.55 -24.43 29.40
N LYS A 105 12.06 -25.30 30.27
CA LYS A 105 13.51 -25.51 30.47
C LYS A 105 14.05 -26.51 29.46
N HIS A 106 15.15 -26.14 28.80
CA HIS A 106 15.97 -27.00 27.96
C HIS A 106 17.43 -26.87 28.40
N ASP A 107 18.29 -27.79 28.00
CA ASP A 107 19.66 -27.95 28.53
C ASP A 107 20.49 -26.65 28.51
N ASN A 108 20.25 -25.75 27.55
CA ASN A 108 21.01 -24.50 27.38
C ASN A 108 20.16 -23.21 27.41
N GLU A 109 18.84 -23.28 27.67
CA GLU A 109 17.99 -22.09 27.65
C GLU A 109 16.63 -22.30 28.33
N VAL A 110 15.98 -21.19 28.70
CA VAL A 110 14.58 -21.18 29.13
C VAL A 110 13.75 -20.45 28.08
N VAL A 111 12.83 -21.17 27.43
CA VAL A 111 11.88 -20.58 26.49
C VAL A 111 10.72 -20.00 27.28
N LEU A 112 10.48 -18.69 27.14
CA LEU A 112 9.38 -17.98 27.80
C LEU A 112 8.24 -17.71 26.81
N PHE A 113 7.02 -17.66 27.34
CA PHE A 113 5.86 -17.16 26.61
C PHE A 113 5.88 -15.63 26.58
N ALA A 114 5.76 -15.05 25.39
CA ALA A 114 5.67 -13.61 25.19
C ALA A 114 4.61 -13.31 24.12
N ILE A 115 3.80 -12.27 24.36
CA ILE A 115 2.80 -11.79 23.41
C ILE A 115 3.49 -10.78 22.49
N ASN A 116 3.71 -11.14 21.24
CA ASN A 116 4.44 -10.32 20.27
C ASN A 116 3.48 -9.67 19.26
N SER A 117 2.46 -10.40 18.81
CA SER A 117 1.52 -9.98 17.77
C SER A 117 0.12 -9.64 18.33
N GLY A 118 -0.20 -10.15 19.53
CA GLY A 118 -1.52 -10.04 20.13
C GLY A 118 -2.59 -10.93 19.47
N ASP A 119 -2.16 -11.87 18.62
CA ASP A 119 -3.01 -12.82 17.90
C ASP A 119 -2.84 -14.25 18.45
N VAL A 120 -3.70 -15.18 18.01
CA VAL A 120 -3.72 -16.58 18.48
C VAL A 120 -2.41 -17.32 18.27
N GLU A 121 -1.60 -16.89 17.30
CA GLU A 121 -0.34 -17.54 16.90
C GLU A 121 0.76 -17.46 17.96
N ASP A 122 0.72 -16.46 18.86
CA ASP A 122 1.70 -16.30 19.93
C ASP A 122 1.69 -17.48 20.92
N PHE A 123 0.59 -18.25 20.96
CA PHE A 123 0.40 -19.40 21.86
C PHE A 123 1.14 -20.67 21.40
N ILE A 124 1.76 -20.66 20.22
CA ILE A 124 2.70 -21.70 19.77
C ILE A 124 4.08 -21.08 19.58
N VAL A 125 5.03 -21.40 20.47
CA VAL A 125 6.36 -20.78 20.48
C VAL A 125 7.38 -21.73 19.85
N GLY A 126 8.07 -21.29 18.80
CA GLY A 126 9.15 -22.06 18.18
C GLY A 126 8.71 -23.05 17.10
N ILE A 127 7.44 -23.05 16.69
CA ILE A 127 7.00 -23.61 15.41
C ILE A 127 6.62 -22.44 14.51
N ARG A 128 7.27 -22.30 13.34
CA ARG A 128 6.91 -21.24 12.39
C ARG A 128 5.52 -21.51 11.85
N LYS A 129 4.67 -20.48 11.84
CA LYS A 129 3.36 -20.52 11.19
C LYS A 129 3.52 -20.92 9.72
N PRO A 130 2.75 -21.89 9.21
CA PRO A 130 2.79 -22.25 7.80
C PRO A 130 2.37 -21.03 6.96
N CYS A 131 3.28 -20.53 6.12
CA CYS A 131 2.89 -19.61 5.05
C CYS A 131 2.13 -20.43 3.99
N GLN A 132 0.97 -19.95 3.53
CA GLN A 132 0.45 -20.38 2.24
C GLN A 132 1.40 -19.84 1.16
N VAL A 133 2.52 -20.51 0.96
CA VAL A 133 3.32 -20.31 -0.23
C VAL A 133 2.62 -21.10 -1.32
N VAL A 134 1.80 -20.41 -2.12
CA VAL A 134 1.56 -20.89 -3.48
C VAL A 134 2.88 -20.68 -4.21
N VAL A 135 3.75 -21.67 -4.14
CA VAL A 135 4.94 -21.72 -5.01
C VAL A 135 4.40 -22.03 -6.40
N ASP A 136 4.29 -21.01 -7.25
CA ASP A 136 4.10 -21.19 -8.67
C ASP A 136 5.51 -21.36 -9.27
N THR A 137 5.99 -22.60 -9.40
CA THR A 137 7.28 -22.93 -10.02
C THR A 137 7.23 -22.87 -11.55
N ASN A 138 6.21 -22.26 -12.17
CA ASN A 138 6.08 -22.26 -13.63
C ASN A 138 6.25 -20.85 -14.23
N PRO A 139 7.36 -20.56 -14.94
CA PRO A 139 7.63 -19.23 -15.50
C PRO A 139 6.80 -18.87 -16.74
N ARG A 140 5.73 -19.61 -17.06
CA ARG A 140 5.06 -19.54 -18.38
C ARG A 140 3.74 -18.78 -18.42
N HIS A 141 3.24 -18.25 -17.30
CA HIS A 141 2.07 -17.38 -17.30
C HIS A 141 2.33 -16.08 -16.53
N PRO A 142 2.31 -14.89 -17.19
CA PRO A 142 2.62 -13.60 -16.58
C PRO A 142 1.47 -13.11 -15.68
N ALA A 143 1.29 -13.77 -14.55
CA ALA A 143 0.23 -13.48 -13.61
C ALA A 143 0.71 -12.56 -12.49
N GLY A 144 0.18 -11.34 -12.44
CA GLY A 144 0.55 -10.33 -11.45
C GLY A 144 1.54 -9.30 -11.97
N LEU A 145 2.16 -8.55 -11.06
CA LEU A 145 2.91 -7.34 -11.40
C LEU A 145 4.09 -7.64 -12.34
N GLY A 146 4.92 -8.63 -12.04
CA GLY A 146 6.07 -8.98 -12.87
C GLY A 146 5.67 -9.36 -14.30
N GLY A 147 4.59 -10.13 -14.43
CA GLY A 147 4.05 -10.51 -15.73
C GLY A 147 3.60 -9.31 -16.57
N LYS A 148 2.83 -8.38 -15.99
CA LYS A 148 2.32 -7.22 -16.74
C LYS A 148 3.40 -6.20 -17.05
N VAL A 149 4.40 -6.06 -16.17
CA VAL A 149 5.60 -5.26 -16.45
C VAL A 149 6.35 -5.86 -17.67
N LEU A 150 6.51 -7.19 -17.73
CA LEU A 150 7.15 -7.86 -18.86
C LEU A 150 6.37 -7.66 -20.17
N CYS A 151 5.03 -7.78 -20.16
CA CYS A 151 4.20 -7.54 -21.35
C CYS A 151 4.32 -6.09 -21.86
N ALA A 152 4.22 -5.11 -20.95
CA ALA A 152 4.35 -3.70 -21.30
C ALA A 152 5.74 -3.35 -21.85
N LYS A 153 6.79 -3.98 -21.31
CA LYS A 153 8.15 -3.87 -21.84
C LYS A 153 8.30 -4.52 -23.22
N ALA A 154 7.74 -5.73 -23.41
CA ALA A 154 7.91 -6.49 -24.65
C ALA A 154 7.23 -5.81 -25.85
N SER A 155 6.13 -5.08 -25.62
CA SER A 155 5.48 -4.28 -26.65
C SER A 155 5.09 -2.90 -26.08
N PRO A 156 6.04 -1.94 -26.04
CA PRO A 156 5.80 -0.60 -25.49
C PRO A 156 4.77 0.21 -26.29
N GLY A 157 4.53 -0.15 -27.55
CA GLY A 157 3.48 0.47 -28.38
C GLY A 157 2.06 -0.03 -28.08
N SER A 158 1.89 -1.16 -27.38
CA SER A 158 0.58 -1.74 -27.09
C SER A 158 -0.09 -0.99 -25.94
N VAL A 159 -1.17 -0.26 -26.25
CA VAL A 159 -2.01 0.44 -25.25
C VAL A 159 -2.56 -0.54 -24.22
N ASP A 160 -3.05 -1.71 -24.67
CA ASP A 160 -3.67 -2.72 -23.82
C ASP A 160 -2.74 -3.23 -22.72
N ASN A 161 -1.46 -3.47 -23.06
CA ASN A 161 -0.47 -3.91 -22.08
C ASN A 161 -0.26 -2.88 -20.97
N TRP A 162 -0.22 -1.58 -21.32
CA TRP A 162 -0.10 -0.51 -20.34
C TRP A 162 -1.37 -0.33 -19.51
N VAL A 163 -2.55 -0.43 -20.13
CA VAL A 163 -3.84 -0.37 -19.41
C VAL A 163 -3.92 -1.48 -18.36
N GLN A 164 -3.57 -2.72 -18.75
CA GLN A 164 -3.54 -3.85 -17.82
C GLN A 164 -2.53 -3.64 -16.69
N LEU A 165 -1.33 -3.11 -16.98
CA LEU A 165 -0.34 -2.80 -15.94
C LEU A 165 -0.85 -1.73 -14.96
N LEU A 166 -1.51 -0.68 -15.46
CA LEU A 166 -2.01 0.43 -14.66
C LEU A 166 -3.24 0.07 -13.83
N LEU A 167 -4.11 -0.80 -14.34
CA LEU A 167 -5.33 -1.23 -13.66
C LEU A 167 -5.15 -2.46 -12.76
N LEU A 168 -4.06 -3.21 -12.91
CA LEU A 168 -3.76 -4.39 -12.09
C LEU A 168 -3.97 -4.14 -10.58
N PRO A 169 -3.40 -3.09 -9.95
CA PRO A 169 -3.56 -2.88 -8.52
C PRO A 169 -5.01 -2.55 -8.15
N ARG A 170 -5.74 -1.89 -9.04
CA ARG A 170 -7.14 -1.53 -8.81
C ARG A 170 -8.06 -2.74 -8.86
N CYS A 171 -7.78 -3.67 -9.78
CA CYS A 171 -8.55 -4.89 -9.96
C CYS A 171 -8.23 -5.94 -8.88
N THR A 172 -6.96 -6.05 -8.48
CA THR A 172 -6.50 -7.18 -7.64
C THR A 172 -6.32 -6.83 -6.16
N LEU A 173 -6.11 -5.56 -5.80
CA LEU A 173 -5.83 -5.13 -4.43
C LEU A 173 -6.98 -4.32 -3.81
N ARG A 174 -8.22 -4.61 -4.21
CA ARG A 174 -9.41 -3.94 -3.69
C ARG A 174 -9.56 -4.20 -2.20
N VAL A 175 -9.77 -3.13 -1.42
CA VAL A 175 -10.01 -3.26 0.03
C VAL A 175 -11.43 -3.79 0.24
N VAL A 176 -11.54 -4.94 0.91
CA VAL A 176 -12.83 -5.53 1.26
C VAL A 176 -13.44 -4.75 2.42
N ARG A 177 -14.72 -4.41 2.29
CA ARG A 177 -15.53 -3.83 3.37
C ARG A 177 -16.24 -4.97 4.12
N PRO A 178 -15.94 -5.20 5.40
CA PRO A 178 -16.63 -6.20 6.20
C PRO A 178 -18.13 -5.90 6.30
N SER A 179 -18.95 -6.89 5.96
CA SER A 179 -20.42 -6.80 6.01
C SER A 179 -20.98 -7.16 7.38
N SER A 180 -20.27 -7.96 8.16
CA SER A 180 -20.71 -8.45 9.48
C SER A 180 -19.78 -8.05 10.62
N ARG A 181 -20.29 -8.05 11.86
CA ARG A 181 -19.47 -7.82 13.07
C ARG A 181 -18.37 -8.87 13.22
N GLN A 182 -18.63 -10.10 12.78
CA GLN A 182 -17.67 -11.19 12.80
C GLN A 182 -16.50 -10.94 11.83
N GLU A 183 -16.78 -10.47 10.62
CA GLU A 183 -15.75 -10.12 9.63
C GLU A 183 -14.91 -8.90 10.06
N ARG A 184 -15.45 -8.00 10.89
CA ARG A 184 -14.71 -6.83 11.40
C ARG A 184 -13.58 -7.20 12.37
N ARG A 185 -13.58 -8.41 12.95
CA ARG A 185 -12.50 -8.88 13.83
C ARG A 185 -11.19 -8.97 13.05
N SER A 186 -10.09 -8.51 13.64
CA SER A 186 -8.79 -8.32 12.95
C SER A 186 -8.33 -9.55 12.14
N GLY A 187 -8.37 -10.75 12.72
CA GLY A 187 -7.98 -11.99 12.03
C GLY A 187 -8.89 -12.33 10.84
N ASN A 188 -10.21 -12.23 11.03
CA ASN A 188 -11.19 -12.51 9.96
C ASN A 188 -11.08 -11.48 8.83
N ARG A 189 -10.89 -10.20 9.16
CA ARG A 189 -10.69 -9.14 8.17
C ARG A 189 -9.46 -9.38 7.32
N LYS A 190 -8.34 -9.78 7.93
CA LYS A 190 -7.11 -10.13 7.20
C LYS A 190 -7.33 -11.32 6.28
N SER A 191 -7.93 -12.41 6.80
CA SER A 191 -8.22 -13.61 6.02
C SER A 191 -9.14 -13.31 4.83
N LEU A 192 -10.22 -12.56 5.05
CA LEU A 192 -11.14 -12.12 4.01
C LEU A 192 -10.45 -11.27 2.93
N GLN A 193 -9.59 -10.33 3.36
CA GLN A 193 -8.80 -9.51 2.44
C GLN A 193 -7.85 -10.37 1.59
N CYS A 194 -7.14 -11.31 2.20
CA CYS A 194 -6.24 -12.21 1.48
C CYS A 194 -7.00 -13.09 0.49
N SER A 195 -8.12 -13.69 0.91
CA SER A 195 -8.96 -14.51 0.04
C SER A 195 -9.48 -13.73 -1.16
N ASN A 196 -9.91 -12.48 -0.96
CA ASN A 196 -10.36 -11.63 -2.06
C ASN A 196 -9.24 -11.26 -3.04
N ILE A 197 -8.05 -10.93 -2.54
CA ILE A 197 -6.87 -10.65 -3.40
C ILE A 197 -6.51 -11.89 -4.21
N LEU A 198 -6.44 -13.06 -3.57
CA LEU A 198 -6.11 -14.31 -4.25
C LEU A 198 -7.14 -14.67 -5.32
N HIS A 199 -8.43 -14.53 -5.01
CA HIS A 199 -9.50 -14.73 -5.99
C HIS A 199 -9.36 -13.78 -7.18
N ALA A 200 -9.18 -12.49 -6.94
CA ALA A 200 -9.01 -11.50 -8.00
C ALA A 200 -7.76 -11.78 -8.85
N LEU A 201 -6.66 -12.22 -8.24
CA LEU A 201 -5.47 -12.64 -8.96
C LEU A 201 -5.73 -13.88 -9.82
N THR A 202 -6.50 -14.86 -9.32
CA THR A 202 -6.89 -16.04 -10.12
C THR A 202 -7.75 -15.64 -11.32
N VAL A 203 -8.80 -14.85 -11.11
CA VAL A 203 -9.65 -14.35 -12.21
C VAL A 203 -8.81 -13.56 -13.22
N TRP A 204 -7.89 -12.72 -12.76
CA TRP A 204 -6.97 -11.99 -13.63
C TRP A 204 -6.08 -12.88 -14.52
N LYS A 205 -5.78 -14.13 -14.09
CA LYS A 205 -5.04 -15.10 -14.90
C LYS A 205 -5.87 -15.66 -16.05
N ASP A 206 -7.18 -15.70 -15.89
CA ASP A 206 -8.10 -16.22 -16.89
C ASP A 206 -8.21 -15.16 -18.01
N GLY A 207 -8.06 -15.57 -19.27
CA GLY A 207 -7.88 -14.65 -20.40
C GLY A 207 -8.97 -13.58 -20.59
N SER A 208 -10.20 -13.84 -20.11
CA SER A 208 -11.32 -12.89 -20.09
C SER A 208 -11.52 -12.18 -18.74
N GLY A 209 -10.85 -12.63 -17.66
CA GLY A 209 -11.13 -12.15 -16.32
C GLY A 209 -10.64 -10.73 -16.04
N PHE A 210 -9.82 -10.15 -16.93
CA PHE A 210 -9.55 -8.71 -16.90
C PHE A 210 -10.83 -7.90 -17.09
N ASP A 211 -11.64 -8.22 -18.10
CA ASP A 211 -12.86 -7.48 -18.44
C ASP A 211 -13.93 -7.67 -17.36
N ASP A 212 -14.01 -8.87 -16.77
CA ASP A 212 -14.91 -9.16 -15.64
C ASP A 212 -14.56 -8.32 -14.41
N LEU A 213 -13.27 -8.23 -14.08
CA LEU A 213 -12.80 -7.42 -12.95
C LEU A 213 -13.00 -5.93 -13.20
N VAL A 214 -12.78 -5.45 -14.42
CA VAL A 214 -13.03 -4.05 -14.78
C VAL A 214 -14.52 -3.73 -14.72
N SER A 215 -15.39 -4.60 -15.23
CA SER A 215 -16.84 -4.42 -15.17
C SER A 215 -17.31 -4.36 -13.71
N SER A 216 -16.86 -5.31 -12.87
CA SER A 216 -17.13 -5.30 -11.43
C SER A 216 -16.65 -4.03 -10.72
N LEU A 217 -15.55 -3.43 -11.17
CA LEU A 217 -15.07 -2.15 -10.65
C LEU A 217 -16.02 -1.01 -11.01
N LEU A 218 -16.50 -0.96 -12.26
CA LEU A 218 -17.41 0.07 -12.74
C LEU A 218 -18.76 -0.02 -12.02
N ASP A 219 -19.34 -1.22 -11.91
CA ASP A 219 -20.61 -1.46 -11.21
C ASP A 219 -20.55 -0.99 -9.75
N SER A 220 -19.44 -1.26 -9.07
CA SER A 220 -19.27 -0.85 -7.68
C SER A 220 -19.22 0.67 -7.47
N VAL A 221 -18.81 1.42 -8.50
CA VAL A 221 -18.82 2.90 -8.45
C VAL A 221 -20.25 3.41 -8.59
N GLU A 222 -21.06 2.79 -9.43
CA GLU A 222 -22.49 3.13 -9.61
C GLU A 222 -23.29 2.84 -8.34
N GLU A 223 -23.05 1.69 -7.70
CA GLU A 223 -23.68 1.35 -6.42
C GLU A 223 -23.30 2.32 -5.28
N THR A 224 -22.10 2.90 -5.32
CA THR A 224 -21.65 3.89 -4.32
C THR A 224 -22.28 5.28 -4.54
N ARG A 225 -22.82 5.55 -5.74
CA ARG A 225 -23.57 6.79 -6.05
C ARG A 225 -25.03 6.72 -5.61
N ALA A 226 -25.57 5.53 -5.38
CA ALA A 226 -26.91 5.35 -4.83
C ALA A 226 -26.92 5.56 -3.30
N PRO A 227 -27.91 6.26 -2.72
CA PRO A 227 -28.00 6.47 -1.28
C PRO A 227 -28.49 5.18 -0.60
N LYS A 228 -27.60 4.19 -0.43
CA LYS A 228 -27.87 3.05 0.45
C LYS A 228 -27.44 3.42 1.87
N GLY A 229 -28.41 3.39 2.80
CA GLY A 229 -28.20 3.64 4.23
C GLY A 229 -27.08 2.76 4.78
N GLU A 230 -25.93 3.37 5.06
CA GLU A 230 -24.78 2.65 5.58
C GLU A 230 -25.05 2.15 7.00
N CYS A 231 -24.81 0.87 7.27
CA CYS A 231 -24.71 0.32 8.62
C CYS A 231 -23.37 0.74 9.29
N ARG A 232 -23.13 2.05 9.42
CA ARG A 232 -22.07 2.64 10.26
C ARG A 232 -22.56 2.71 11.70
N ARG A 233 -21.70 2.41 12.69
CA ARG A 233 -22.01 2.72 14.10
C ARG A 233 -22.21 4.23 14.25
N GLU A 234 -23.11 4.64 15.14
CA GLU A 234 -23.22 6.03 15.59
C GLU A 234 -21.87 6.55 16.13
N GLU A 235 -21.10 5.72 16.84
CA GLU A 235 -19.72 6.02 17.31
C GLU A 235 -18.72 6.40 16.19
N ASP A 236 -18.94 5.92 14.95
CA ASP A 236 -18.09 6.21 13.79
C ASP A 236 -18.60 7.44 13.00
N LYS A 237 -19.83 7.91 13.26
CA LYS A 237 -20.31 9.19 12.71
C LYS A 237 -19.83 10.39 13.54
N GLU A 238 -19.49 10.16 14.80
CA GLU A 238 -19.22 11.21 15.79
C GLU A 238 -17.73 11.61 15.93
N ARG A 239 -16.80 10.75 15.52
CA ARG A 239 -15.36 11.07 15.62
C ARG A 239 -14.91 12.03 14.53
N ASP A 240 -14.37 13.16 14.97
CA ASP A 240 -13.70 14.17 14.13
C ASP A 240 -12.80 13.50 13.06
N PRO A 241 -12.94 13.85 11.77
CA PRO A 241 -12.14 13.29 10.68
C PRO A 241 -10.62 13.43 10.91
N ASN A 242 -10.18 14.51 11.57
CA ASN A 242 -8.78 14.72 11.92
C ASN A 242 -8.31 13.70 12.97
N ILE A 243 -9.13 13.32 13.95
CA ILE A 243 -8.79 12.26 14.91
C ILE A 243 -8.61 10.93 14.18
N LYS A 244 -9.51 10.57 13.27
CA LYS A 244 -9.37 9.33 12.47
C LYS A 244 -8.10 9.33 11.64
N GLN A 245 -7.78 10.47 11.01
CA GLN A 245 -6.57 10.62 10.22
C GLN A 245 -5.30 10.60 11.08
N CYS A 246 -5.33 11.22 12.27
CA CYS A 246 -4.25 11.17 13.26
C CYS A 246 -3.95 9.72 13.67
N LEU A 247 -4.97 8.95 14.05
CA LEU A 247 -4.81 7.54 14.40
C LEU A 247 -4.20 6.71 13.26
N ARG A 248 -4.55 7.00 12.00
CA ARG A 248 -3.90 6.37 10.83
C ARG A 248 -2.42 6.74 10.75
N LYS A 249 -2.07 8.02 10.91
CA LYS A 249 -0.67 8.47 10.87
C LYS A 249 0.17 7.90 12.00
N VAL A 250 -0.38 7.76 13.21
CA VAL A 250 0.29 7.08 14.33
C VAL A 250 0.59 5.62 13.99
N ARG A 251 -0.37 4.89 13.41
CA ARG A 251 -0.17 3.49 12.99
C ARG A 251 0.88 3.33 11.90
N ASP A 252 1.06 4.34 11.06
CA ASP A 252 2.11 4.37 10.04
C ASP A 252 3.49 4.77 10.62
N GLY A 253 3.58 5.12 11.91
CA GLY A 253 4.80 5.62 12.55
C GLY A 253 5.09 7.10 12.28
N HIS A 254 4.12 7.85 11.78
CA HIS A 254 4.26 9.25 11.37
C HIS A 254 3.77 10.23 12.44
N PHE A 255 4.45 10.27 13.59
CA PHE A 255 4.02 11.05 14.75
C PHE A 255 3.93 12.56 14.46
N THR A 256 4.92 13.16 13.81
CA THR A 256 4.88 14.59 13.44
C THR A 256 3.70 14.91 12.52
N ALA A 257 3.40 14.04 11.56
CA ALA A 257 2.25 14.23 10.68
C ALA A 257 0.93 14.03 11.43
N ALA A 258 0.88 13.12 12.40
CA ALA A 258 -0.29 12.91 13.25
C ALA A 258 -0.64 14.17 14.05
N VAL A 259 0.36 14.80 14.68
CA VAL A 259 0.20 16.07 15.40
C VAL A 259 -0.25 17.19 14.46
N LYS A 260 0.42 17.34 13.30
CA LYS A 260 0.04 18.35 12.29
C LYS A 260 -1.40 18.20 11.81
N VAL A 261 -1.91 16.97 11.69
CA VAL A 261 -3.30 16.70 11.31
C VAL A 261 -4.28 17.19 12.37
N LEU A 262 -3.97 17.00 13.66
CA LEU A 262 -4.82 17.49 14.75
C LEU A 262 -4.92 19.02 14.76
N CYS A 263 -3.83 19.71 14.42
CA CYS A 263 -3.80 21.17 14.34
C CYS A 263 -4.29 21.73 12.98
N SER A 264 -4.72 20.88 12.05
CA SER A 264 -5.13 21.32 10.72
C SER A 264 -6.58 21.77 10.67
N SER A 265 -6.91 22.72 9.78
CA SER A 265 -8.29 23.14 9.52
C SER A 265 -9.14 22.06 8.82
N GLY A 266 -8.56 20.88 8.53
CA GLY A 266 -9.26 19.75 7.94
C GLY A 266 -9.38 19.78 6.42
N VAL A 267 -10.26 18.92 5.89
CA VAL A 267 -10.57 18.79 4.47
C VAL A 267 -11.92 19.45 4.21
N ALA A 268 -12.00 20.27 3.16
CA ALA A 268 -13.25 20.93 2.78
C ALA A 268 -14.32 19.89 2.41
N PRO A 269 -15.58 20.09 2.83
CA PRO A 269 -16.68 19.21 2.44
C PRO A 269 -16.85 19.25 0.92
N LEU A 270 -17.22 18.10 0.34
CA LEU A 270 -17.50 18.01 -1.08
C LEU A 270 -18.88 18.62 -1.34
N GLY A 271 -18.92 19.71 -2.10
CA GLY A 271 -20.11 20.44 -2.50
C GLY A 271 -19.77 21.49 -3.55
N ASP A 272 -20.79 22.14 -4.10
CA ASP A 272 -20.65 23.02 -5.27
C ASP A 272 -19.69 24.19 -5.03
N SER A 273 -19.67 24.74 -3.81
CA SER A 273 -18.75 25.82 -3.43
C SER A 273 -17.28 25.38 -3.45
N THR A 274 -16.99 24.19 -2.89
CA THR A 274 -15.66 23.59 -2.92
C THR A 274 -15.26 23.26 -4.35
N LEU A 275 -16.18 22.70 -5.14
CA LEU A 275 -15.94 22.37 -6.54
C LEU A 275 -15.61 23.63 -7.35
N LYS A 276 -16.42 24.68 -7.22
CA LYS A 276 -16.19 25.97 -7.87
C LYS A 276 -14.83 26.58 -7.49
N ALA A 277 -14.51 26.61 -6.19
CA ALA A 277 -13.22 27.13 -5.72
C ALA A 277 -12.01 26.32 -6.22
N LEU A 278 -12.20 25.04 -6.57
CA LEU A 278 -11.16 24.24 -7.22
C LEU A 278 -11.07 24.56 -8.71
N ILE A 279 -12.20 24.66 -9.41
CA ILE A 279 -12.25 25.04 -10.84
C ILE A 279 -11.62 26.42 -11.05
N ASP A 280 -11.93 27.39 -10.20
CA ASP A 280 -11.40 28.76 -10.28
C ASP A 280 -9.87 28.82 -10.14
N LYS A 281 -9.22 27.78 -9.60
CA LYS A 281 -7.75 27.65 -9.52
C LYS A 281 -7.12 27.09 -10.78
N HIS A 282 -7.89 26.56 -11.72
CA HIS A 282 -7.39 25.91 -12.92
C HIS A 282 -7.88 26.67 -14.16
N PRO A 283 -7.13 27.70 -14.60
CA PRO A 283 -7.51 28.45 -15.79
C PRO A 283 -7.48 27.55 -17.03
N VAL A 284 -8.48 27.72 -17.91
CA VAL A 284 -8.49 27.05 -19.21
C VAL A 284 -7.55 27.81 -20.14
N VAL A 285 -6.36 27.23 -20.36
CA VAL A 285 -5.33 27.78 -21.24
C VAL A 285 -5.12 26.87 -22.46
N PRO A 286 -4.76 27.43 -23.63
CA PRO A 286 -4.49 26.63 -24.82
C PRO A 286 -3.35 25.60 -24.57
N PRO A 287 -3.28 24.54 -25.39
CA PRO A 287 -2.14 23.62 -25.36
C PRO A 287 -0.82 24.38 -25.58
N PRO A 288 0.25 24.02 -24.87
CA PRO A 288 1.55 24.66 -25.05
C PRO A 288 2.12 24.36 -26.44
N SER A 289 2.84 25.33 -27.00
CA SER A 289 3.57 25.13 -28.26
C SER A 289 4.82 24.28 -28.05
N SER A 290 5.12 23.41 -29.00
CA SER A 290 6.33 22.60 -28.98
C SER A 290 7.58 23.44 -29.27
N PRO A 291 8.73 23.16 -28.65
CA PRO A 291 9.99 23.77 -29.02
C PRO A 291 10.35 23.40 -30.46
N PHE A 292 10.91 24.36 -31.20
CA PHE A 292 11.23 24.24 -32.63
C PHE A 292 12.43 23.32 -32.91
N ASN A 293 13.33 23.13 -31.94
CA ASN A 293 14.56 22.38 -32.14
C ASN A 293 14.41 20.91 -31.71
N PRO A 294 14.92 19.95 -32.50
CA PRO A 294 14.92 18.55 -32.10
C PRO A 294 15.87 18.33 -30.91
N LEU A 295 15.52 17.36 -30.05
CA LEU A 295 16.36 16.95 -28.93
C LEU A 295 17.65 16.30 -29.47
N ALA A 296 18.77 16.98 -29.30
CA ALA A 296 20.09 16.44 -29.65
C ALA A 296 20.61 15.42 -28.61
N GLN A 297 20.08 15.44 -27.38
CA GLN A 297 20.59 14.60 -26.29
C GLN A 297 19.92 13.22 -26.18
N PRO A 298 20.69 12.20 -25.80
CA PRO A 298 20.16 10.87 -25.52
C PRO A 298 19.19 10.91 -24.34
N THR A 299 18.24 9.98 -24.35
CA THR A 299 17.32 9.77 -23.24
C THR A 299 18.07 9.42 -21.96
N LEU A 300 17.62 9.93 -20.82
CA LEU A 300 18.11 9.50 -19.51
C LEU A 300 17.87 8.00 -19.30
N VAL A 301 18.96 7.27 -19.05
CA VAL A 301 18.92 5.84 -18.66
C VAL A 301 19.42 5.68 -17.23
N VAL A 302 18.74 4.84 -16.44
CA VAL A 302 19.10 4.55 -15.05
C VAL A 302 19.22 3.05 -14.80
N ASP A 303 20.00 2.70 -13.79
CA ASP A 303 20.15 1.34 -13.27
C ASP A 303 19.11 0.99 -12.20
N GLY A 304 19.04 -0.31 -11.87
CA GLY A 304 18.11 -0.83 -10.88
C GLY A 304 18.39 -0.39 -9.44
N GLU A 305 19.65 -0.06 -9.11
CA GLU A 305 20.01 0.45 -7.79
C GLU A 305 19.41 1.85 -7.56
N CYS A 306 19.49 2.70 -8.58
CA CYS A 306 18.91 4.03 -8.59
C CYS A 306 17.39 3.95 -8.39
N VAL A 307 16.71 3.06 -9.13
CA VAL A 307 15.27 2.82 -9.04
C VAL A 307 14.89 2.30 -7.66
N LEU A 308 15.58 1.28 -7.15
CA LEU A 308 15.33 0.70 -5.82
C LEU A 308 15.50 1.75 -4.71
N LYS A 309 16.56 2.56 -4.77
CA LYS A 309 16.75 3.70 -3.84
C LYS A 309 15.57 4.69 -3.92
N CYS A 310 15.04 4.97 -5.12
CA CYS A 310 13.88 5.84 -5.28
C CYS A 310 12.61 5.22 -4.70
N ILE A 311 12.36 3.92 -4.92
CA ILE A 311 11.22 3.20 -4.33
C ILE A 311 11.30 3.25 -2.79
N ARG A 312 12.46 2.92 -2.21
CA ARG A 312 12.69 2.95 -0.74
C ARG A 312 12.55 4.33 -0.12
N SER A 313 12.81 5.39 -0.89
CA SER A 313 12.72 6.78 -0.42
C SER A 313 11.29 7.33 -0.37
N PHE A 314 10.27 6.57 -0.75
CA PHE A 314 8.89 6.99 -0.53
C PHE A 314 8.54 6.86 0.96
N PRO A 315 7.96 7.89 1.61
CA PRO A 315 7.49 7.77 2.97
C PRO A 315 6.44 6.64 3.11
N LYS A 316 6.48 5.91 4.22
CA LYS A 316 5.52 4.85 4.52
C LYS A 316 4.09 5.40 4.50
N GLY A 317 3.12 4.63 4.03
CA GLY A 317 1.73 5.11 3.95
C GLY A 317 1.53 6.32 3.02
N THR A 318 2.43 6.55 2.05
CA THR A 318 2.20 7.57 1.00
C THR A 318 0.88 7.27 0.27
N SER A 319 0.11 8.33 0.00
CA SER A 319 -1.14 8.23 -0.75
C SER A 319 -0.86 7.78 -2.19
N CYS A 320 -1.79 7.03 -2.76
CA CYS A 320 -1.79 6.58 -4.15
C CYS A 320 -2.60 7.51 -5.05
N GLY A 321 -2.41 7.39 -6.36
CA GLY A 321 -3.32 7.95 -7.36
C GLY A 321 -4.59 7.11 -7.50
N ARG A 322 -5.32 7.32 -8.61
CA ARG A 322 -6.56 6.56 -8.92
C ARG A 322 -6.30 5.11 -9.32
N ASP A 323 -5.10 4.81 -9.79
CA ASP A 323 -4.60 3.46 -10.08
C ASP A 323 -4.57 2.55 -8.84
N GLY A 324 -4.60 3.14 -7.63
CA GLY A 324 -4.60 2.39 -6.37
C GLY A 324 -3.24 1.78 -6.03
N MET A 325 -2.23 1.96 -6.89
CA MET A 325 -0.89 1.47 -6.66
C MET A 325 -0.22 2.27 -5.54
N ARG A 326 0.48 1.60 -4.62
CA ARG A 326 1.26 2.23 -3.54
C ARG A 326 2.74 1.91 -3.70
N ALA A 327 3.60 2.80 -3.22
CA ALA A 327 5.02 2.52 -3.14
C ALA A 327 5.31 1.24 -2.32
N GLN A 328 4.51 0.98 -1.27
CA GLN A 328 4.61 -0.24 -0.48
C GLN A 328 4.36 -1.50 -1.31
N HIS A 329 3.42 -1.48 -2.27
CA HIS A 329 3.20 -2.65 -3.13
C HIS A 329 4.42 -2.96 -4.01
N LEU A 330 5.17 -1.94 -4.46
CA LEU A 330 6.44 -2.15 -5.17
C LEU A 330 7.51 -2.70 -4.24
N LEU A 331 7.60 -2.17 -3.01
CA LEU A 331 8.55 -2.66 -2.00
C LEU A 331 8.29 -4.10 -1.61
N ASP A 332 7.03 -4.47 -1.38
CA ASP A 332 6.64 -5.83 -1.00
C ASP A 332 6.90 -6.81 -2.15
N ALA A 333 6.66 -6.39 -3.40
CA ALA A 333 6.91 -7.23 -4.56
C ALA A 333 8.41 -7.43 -4.85
N VAL A 334 9.24 -6.41 -4.61
CA VAL A 334 10.70 -6.47 -4.81
C VAL A 334 11.43 -7.04 -3.58
N GLY A 335 10.83 -6.97 -2.39
CA GLY A 335 11.43 -7.38 -1.12
C GLY A 335 11.16 -8.83 -0.71
N GLY A 336 10.59 -9.67 -1.57
CA GLY A 336 10.32 -11.07 -1.28
C GLY A 336 11.60 -11.90 -1.07
N ASP A 337 11.50 -12.95 -0.26
CA ASP A 337 12.62 -13.84 0.14
C ASP A 337 13.25 -14.64 -1.02
N ASP A 338 12.67 -14.60 -2.22
CA ASP A 338 13.21 -15.22 -3.43
C ASP A 338 14.07 -14.22 -4.22
N SER A 339 15.39 -14.35 -4.08
CA SER A 339 16.38 -13.40 -4.61
C SER A 339 16.44 -13.35 -6.14
N VAL A 340 16.01 -14.42 -6.84
CA VAL A 340 16.05 -14.49 -8.31
C VAL A 340 14.82 -13.81 -8.92
N THR A 341 13.63 -14.05 -8.38
CA THR A 341 12.39 -13.43 -8.88
C THR A 341 12.33 -11.95 -8.52
N SER A 342 12.79 -11.57 -7.32
CA SER A 342 12.90 -10.16 -6.88
C SER A 342 13.88 -9.33 -7.73
N SER A 343 15.04 -9.88 -8.08
CA SER A 343 16.02 -9.20 -8.93
C SER A 343 15.51 -9.05 -10.38
N GLY A 344 14.87 -10.08 -10.94
CA GLY A 344 14.23 -10.01 -12.26
C GLY A 344 13.09 -8.99 -12.34
N LEU A 345 12.27 -8.89 -11.29
CA LEU A 345 11.21 -7.88 -11.20
C LEU A 345 11.79 -6.47 -11.13
N LEU A 346 12.81 -6.23 -10.32
CA LEU A 346 13.45 -4.93 -10.23
C LEU A 346 14.06 -4.50 -11.58
N ALA A 347 14.70 -5.43 -12.30
CA ALA A 347 15.20 -5.17 -13.65
C ALA A 347 14.06 -4.77 -14.60
N SER A 348 12.94 -5.48 -14.56
CA SER A 348 11.77 -5.19 -15.39
C SER A 348 11.13 -3.83 -15.06
N ILE A 349 11.02 -3.48 -13.77
CA ILE A 349 10.56 -2.15 -13.33
C ILE A 349 11.51 -1.06 -13.82
N THR A 350 12.82 -1.31 -13.78
CA THR A 350 13.84 -0.36 -14.23
C THR A 350 13.71 -0.08 -15.72
N GLU A 351 13.44 -1.10 -16.53
CA GLU A 351 13.21 -0.93 -17.96
C GLU A 351 11.93 -0.14 -18.25
N VAL A 352 10.84 -0.40 -17.52
CA VAL A 352 9.62 0.44 -17.62
C VAL A 352 9.92 1.90 -17.28
N VAL A 353 10.70 2.17 -16.23
CA VAL A 353 11.13 3.53 -15.88
C VAL A 353 11.91 4.16 -17.03
N ASN A 354 12.88 3.45 -17.62
CA ASN A 354 13.68 3.93 -18.75
C ASN A 354 12.83 4.18 -20.01
N LEU A 355 11.85 3.31 -20.31
CA LEU A 355 10.90 3.50 -21.39
C LEU A 355 10.09 4.79 -21.21
N TRP A 356 9.61 5.06 -20.00
CA TRP A 356 8.83 6.27 -19.71
C TRP A 356 9.68 7.53 -19.70
N LEU A 357 10.91 7.47 -19.19
CA LEU A 357 11.90 8.55 -19.33
C LEU A 357 12.17 8.87 -20.81
N GLY A 358 12.15 7.86 -21.67
CA GLY A 358 12.27 7.98 -23.11
C GLY A 358 11.03 8.47 -23.85
N GLY A 359 9.91 8.69 -23.16
CA GLY A 359 8.65 9.08 -23.80
C GLY A 359 8.00 7.95 -24.60
N SER A 360 8.37 6.69 -24.37
CA SER A 360 7.82 5.51 -25.05
C SER A 360 6.48 5.02 -24.46
N CYS A 361 5.88 5.78 -23.53
CA CYS A 361 4.51 5.51 -23.09
C CYS A 361 3.53 6.03 -24.16
N PRO A 362 2.50 5.26 -24.56
CA PRO A 362 1.54 5.69 -25.56
C PRO A 362 0.88 7.02 -25.21
N LYS A 363 0.87 7.96 -26.16
CA LYS A 363 0.33 9.32 -25.95
C LYS A 363 -1.13 9.33 -25.50
N VAL A 364 -1.93 8.37 -25.95
CA VAL A 364 -3.33 8.21 -25.52
C VAL A 364 -3.48 8.03 -24.00
N LEU A 365 -2.44 7.53 -23.32
CA LEU A 365 -2.44 7.33 -21.87
C LEU A 365 -1.92 8.54 -21.09
N ALA A 366 -1.37 9.56 -21.76
CA ALA A 366 -0.79 10.71 -21.07
C ALA A 366 -1.81 11.42 -20.17
N GLU A 367 -3.08 11.53 -20.60
CA GLU A 367 -4.13 12.17 -19.81
C GLU A 367 -4.41 11.39 -18.52
N PHE A 368 -4.41 10.06 -18.59
CA PHE A 368 -4.58 9.19 -17.42
C PHE A 368 -3.36 9.21 -16.51
N VAL A 369 -2.15 9.09 -17.06
CA VAL A 369 -0.89 9.06 -16.28
C VAL A 369 -0.62 10.41 -15.61
N ALA A 370 -0.93 11.52 -16.28
CA ALA A 370 -0.83 12.88 -15.72
C ALA A 370 -1.96 13.21 -14.73
N SER A 371 -3.02 12.40 -14.70
CA SER A 371 -4.16 12.65 -13.84
C SER A 371 -3.84 12.55 -12.34
N ALA A 372 -4.69 13.15 -11.50
CA ALA A 372 -4.55 13.07 -10.06
C ALA A 372 -5.89 13.28 -9.31
N PRO A 373 -6.18 12.50 -8.25
CA PRO A 373 -7.17 12.90 -7.27
C PRO A 373 -6.71 14.15 -6.51
N LEU A 374 -7.66 15.06 -6.26
CA LEU A 374 -7.51 16.26 -5.47
C LEU A 374 -8.07 16.02 -4.06
N THR A 375 -7.29 16.46 -3.07
CA THR A 375 -7.76 16.62 -1.69
C THR A 375 -7.85 18.12 -1.38
N PRO A 376 -9.05 18.70 -1.19
CA PRO A 376 -9.20 20.12 -0.92
C PRO A 376 -8.93 20.38 0.57
N LEU A 377 -7.73 20.81 0.93
CA LEU A 377 -7.41 21.17 2.31
C LEU A 377 -7.93 22.57 2.64
N LEU A 378 -8.52 22.73 3.81
CA LEU A 378 -8.89 24.05 4.32
C LEU A 378 -7.63 24.76 4.84
N LYS A 379 -7.51 26.05 4.49
CA LYS A 379 -6.56 26.97 5.08
C LYS A 379 -7.17 27.64 6.33
N PRO A 380 -6.35 28.27 7.19
CA PRO A 380 -6.85 29.07 8.32
C PRO A 380 -7.77 30.22 7.89
N ASP A 381 -7.55 30.81 6.71
CA ASP A 381 -8.33 31.91 6.13
C ASP A 381 -9.63 31.45 5.41
N LYS A 382 -10.05 30.19 5.62
CA LYS A 382 -11.15 29.51 4.91
C LYS A 382 -10.93 29.29 3.40
N GLY A 383 -9.78 29.68 2.86
CA GLY A 383 -9.41 29.35 1.49
C GLY A 383 -9.14 27.85 1.29
N ILE A 384 -9.23 27.38 0.05
CA ILE A 384 -8.97 25.96 -0.28
C ILE A 384 -7.57 25.82 -0.87
N ARG A 385 -6.82 24.79 -0.44
CA ARG A 385 -5.55 24.36 -1.06
C ARG A 385 -5.75 22.98 -1.70
N PRO A 386 -5.76 22.88 -3.05
CA PRO A 386 -5.80 21.58 -3.70
C PRO A 386 -4.48 20.84 -3.51
N ILE A 387 -4.55 19.58 -3.08
CA ILE A 387 -3.43 18.65 -3.11
C ILE A 387 -3.70 17.59 -4.17
N ALA A 388 -2.93 17.62 -5.25
CA ALA A 388 -2.97 16.63 -6.32
C ALA A 388 -1.98 15.48 -6.03
N VAL A 389 -2.48 14.24 -5.98
CA VAL A 389 -1.63 13.06 -5.72
C VAL A 389 -1.55 12.16 -6.94
N GLY A 390 -0.54 12.34 -7.78
CA GLY A 390 -0.34 11.48 -8.97
C GLY A 390 -0.11 10.00 -8.64
N GLY A 391 -0.35 9.13 -9.62
CA GLY A 391 -0.08 7.69 -9.55
C GLY A 391 1.38 7.37 -9.23
N ILE A 392 1.63 6.18 -8.67
CA ILE A 392 2.98 5.83 -8.17
C ILE A 392 3.98 5.68 -9.31
N TRP A 393 3.58 5.17 -10.48
CA TRP A 393 4.44 5.12 -11.65
C TRP A 393 4.92 6.51 -12.07
N ARG A 394 4.00 7.48 -12.24
CA ARG A 394 4.35 8.88 -12.54
C ARG A 394 5.32 9.46 -11.51
N ARG A 395 5.04 9.25 -10.23
CA ARG A 395 5.87 9.77 -9.13
C ARG A 395 7.24 9.10 -9.07
N LEU A 396 7.33 7.80 -9.33
CA LEU A 396 8.59 7.06 -9.35
C LEU A 396 9.49 7.56 -10.50
N VAL A 397 8.95 7.63 -11.72
CA VAL A 397 9.69 8.12 -12.90
C VAL A 397 10.15 9.56 -12.69
N SER A 398 9.27 10.44 -12.21
CA SER A 398 9.64 11.84 -11.92
C SER A 398 10.69 11.94 -10.80
N LYS A 399 10.61 11.07 -9.78
CA LYS A 399 11.60 11.04 -8.69
C LYS A 399 12.98 10.58 -9.19
N VAL A 400 13.02 9.59 -10.07
CA VAL A 400 14.24 9.13 -10.73
C VAL A 400 14.84 10.24 -11.60
N ALA A 401 14.02 10.91 -12.42
CA ALA A 401 14.42 12.05 -13.22
C ALA A 401 15.05 13.17 -12.36
N MET A 402 14.35 13.60 -11.31
CA MET A 402 14.84 14.64 -10.40
C MET A 402 16.11 14.24 -9.64
N LYS A 403 16.30 12.95 -9.32
CA LYS A 403 17.53 12.48 -8.70
C LYS A 403 18.75 12.64 -9.61
N LYS A 404 18.54 12.58 -10.93
CA LYS A 404 19.61 12.68 -11.92
C LYS A 404 19.96 14.13 -12.27
N VAL A 405 18.96 14.99 -12.49
CA VAL A 405 19.20 16.41 -12.84
C VAL A 405 19.27 17.35 -11.63
N GLY A 406 18.82 16.92 -10.45
CA GLY A 406 18.61 17.81 -9.31
C GLY A 406 19.87 18.50 -8.81
N LYS A 407 21.03 17.82 -8.78
CA LYS A 407 22.29 18.44 -8.31
C LYS A 407 22.75 19.57 -9.22
N GLU A 408 22.73 19.34 -10.53
CA GLU A 408 23.08 20.33 -11.55
C GLU A 408 22.12 21.52 -11.48
N MET A 409 20.82 21.26 -11.33
CA MET A 409 19.83 22.33 -11.20
C MET A 409 19.95 23.12 -9.91
N THR A 410 20.30 22.49 -8.78
CA THR A 410 20.61 23.21 -7.54
C THR A 410 21.80 24.14 -7.74
N GLN A 411 22.85 23.69 -8.44
CA GLN A 411 24.02 24.52 -8.75
C GLN A 411 23.67 25.69 -9.68
N TYR A 412 22.88 25.43 -10.72
CA TYR A 412 22.45 26.45 -11.68
C TYR A 412 21.58 27.53 -11.02
N LEU A 413 20.62 27.13 -10.19
CA LEU A 413 19.72 28.07 -9.51
C LEU A 413 20.41 28.83 -8.37
N GLY A 414 21.48 28.27 -7.79
CA GLY A 414 22.33 28.94 -6.81
C GLY A 414 21.55 29.68 -5.72
N ASP A 415 21.91 30.94 -5.49
CA ASP A 415 21.32 31.80 -4.46
C ASP A 415 19.93 32.36 -4.83
N TYR A 416 19.33 31.89 -5.92
CA TYR A 416 17.98 32.29 -6.34
C TYR A 416 16.89 31.27 -5.93
N GLN A 417 17.27 30.09 -5.40
CA GLN A 417 16.33 29.04 -5.01
C GLN A 417 16.71 28.38 -3.68
N PHE A 418 15.86 28.57 -2.67
CA PHE A 418 16.04 27.96 -1.34
C PHE A 418 14.93 26.97 -0.96
N GLY A 419 13.83 26.91 -1.72
CA GLY A 419 12.67 26.09 -1.41
C GLY A 419 12.79 24.62 -1.82
N VAL A 420 13.64 24.30 -2.80
CA VAL A 420 13.83 22.92 -3.31
C VAL A 420 15.31 22.65 -3.51
N GLY A 421 15.79 21.49 -3.04
CA GLY A 421 17.16 21.04 -3.26
C GLY A 421 18.22 21.67 -2.34
N VAL A 422 17.83 22.59 -1.47
CA VAL A 422 18.71 23.24 -0.47
C VAL A 422 18.29 22.81 0.95
N PRO A 423 19.12 22.05 1.68
CA PRO A 423 18.83 21.71 3.07
C PRO A 423 18.66 22.96 3.94
N ASN A 424 17.59 22.99 4.75
CA ASN A 424 17.27 24.11 5.64
C ASN A 424 17.15 25.48 4.95
N GLY A 425 16.80 25.51 3.65
CA GLY A 425 16.78 26.75 2.87
C GLY A 425 15.77 27.78 3.38
N ALA A 426 14.60 27.36 3.87
CA ALA A 426 13.60 28.27 4.45
C ALA A 426 14.12 28.96 5.72
N GLU A 427 14.76 28.19 6.60
CA GLU A 427 15.41 28.70 7.81
C GLU A 427 16.57 29.64 7.47
N ALA A 428 17.38 29.30 6.45
CA ALA A 428 18.48 30.13 5.99
C ALA A 428 18.00 31.51 5.47
N VAL A 429 16.91 31.55 4.71
CA VAL A 429 16.29 32.80 4.24
C VAL A 429 15.81 33.64 5.42
N LEU A 430 15.07 33.03 6.37
CA LEU A 430 14.56 33.72 7.56
C LEU A 430 15.69 34.33 8.40
N HIS A 431 16.72 33.55 8.72
CA HIS A 431 17.83 34.02 9.53
C HIS A 431 18.66 35.09 8.81
N SER A 432 18.87 34.96 7.50
CA SER A 432 19.58 35.96 6.70
C SER A 432 18.83 37.29 6.66
N ALA A 433 17.51 37.26 6.41
CA ALA A 433 16.67 38.45 6.42
C ALA A 433 16.66 39.12 7.80
N ASN A 434 16.48 38.36 8.87
CA ASN A 434 16.49 38.89 10.24
C ASN A 434 17.84 39.52 10.60
N ARG A 435 18.96 38.90 10.21
CA ARG A 435 20.29 39.47 10.43
C ARG A 435 20.45 40.80 9.69
N PHE A 436 20.04 40.87 8.43
CA PHE A 436 20.11 42.10 7.64
C PHE A 436 19.26 43.21 8.26
N LEU A 437 18.00 42.91 8.61
CA LEU A 437 17.12 43.87 9.28
C LEU A 437 17.73 44.35 10.60
N ASN A 438 18.27 43.47 11.44
CA ASN A 438 18.90 43.87 12.70
C ASN A 438 20.13 44.77 12.50
N SER A 439 20.93 44.54 11.46
CA SER A 439 22.10 45.37 11.16
C SER A 439 21.75 46.74 10.60
N PHE A 440 20.63 46.88 9.89
CA PHE A 440 20.29 48.09 9.12
C PHE A 440 18.94 48.72 9.50
N HIS A 441 18.30 48.30 10.59
CA HIS A 441 16.98 48.81 11.01
C HIS A 441 16.92 50.33 11.24
N ALA A 442 18.07 50.97 11.50
CA ALA A 442 18.16 52.42 11.68
C ALA A 442 18.31 53.20 10.36
N ASP A 443 18.60 52.52 9.24
CA ASP A 443 18.75 53.14 7.93
C ASP A 443 17.37 53.28 7.26
N GLY A 444 16.80 54.48 7.36
CA GLY A 444 15.50 54.80 6.76
C GLY A 444 15.48 54.82 5.22
N SER A 445 16.62 54.62 4.55
CA SER A 445 16.67 54.50 3.08
C SER A 445 16.37 53.09 2.57
N LEU A 446 16.31 52.09 3.46
CA LEU A 446 16.11 50.69 3.10
C LEU A 446 14.69 50.21 3.43
N ALA A 447 14.13 49.39 2.55
CA ALA A 447 12.84 48.72 2.74
C ALA A 447 12.91 47.25 2.32
N LEU A 448 12.19 46.39 3.03
CA LEU A 448 12.05 44.98 2.67
C LEU A 448 10.75 44.77 1.87
N LEU A 449 10.88 44.36 0.61
CA LEU A 449 9.76 43.99 -0.24
C LEU A 449 9.52 42.47 -0.18
N THR A 450 8.27 42.08 0.08
CA THR A 450 7.83 40.69 -0.04
C THR A 450 6.92 40.55 -1.26
N VAL A 451 7.18 39.54 -2.08
CA VAL A 451 6.40 39.26 -3.31
C VAL A 451 5.88 37.84 -3.22
N ASP A 452 4.58 37.65 -3.48
CA ASP A 452 3.95 36.33 -3.54
C ASP A 452 3.23 36.15 -4.88
N PHE A 453 3.31 34.94 -5.42
CA PHE A 453 2.67 34.58 -6.68
C PHE A 453 1.27 34.04 -6.42
N SER A 454 0.27 34.68 -7.00
CA SER A 454 -1.10 34.16 -6.98
C SER A 454 -1.21 32.90 -7.82
N ASN A 455 -1.58 31.77 -7.19
CA ASN A 455 -1.87 30.50 -7.87
C ASN A 455 -0.71 29.99 -8.76
N ALA A 456 0.53 30.20 -8.31
CA ALA A 456 1.76 30.03 -9.10
C ALA A 456 1.79 28.77 -9.99
N PHE A 457 1.59 27.58 -9.42
CA PHE A 457 1.68 26.31 -10.16
C PHE A 457 0.72 26.19 -11.35
N ASN A 458 -0.44 26.85 -11.29
CA ASN A 458 -1.45 26.78 -12.34
C ASN A 458 -1.38 27.96 -13.33
N MET A 459 -0.72 29.05 -12.93
CA MET A 459 -0.60 30.28 -13.72
C MET A 459 0.71 30.36 -14.52
N VAL A 460 1.70 29.51 -14.22
CA VAL A 460 2.94 29.42 -15.01
C VAL A 460 2.63 29.04 -16.45
N ASP A 461 3.19 29.80 -17.40
CA ASP A 461 3.06 29.49 -18.81
C ASP A 461 3.75 28.16 -19.15
N ARG A 462 2.96 27.21 -19.67
CA ARG A 462 3.45 25.86 -19.95
C ARG A 462 4.38 25.82 -21.17
N THR A 463 4.27 26.76 -22.09
CA THR A 463 5.18 26.86 -23.24
C THR A 463 6.57 27.23 -22.76
N THR A 464 6.70 28.32 -22.01
CA THR A 464 7.97 28.77 -21.42
C THR A 464 8.53 27.70 -20.48
N PHE A 465 7.70 27.08 -19.63
CA PHE A 465 8.16 25.97 -18.78
C PHE A 465 8.77 24.81 -19.60
N LEU A 466 8.11 24.37 -20.66
CA LEU A 466 8.63 23.29 -21.51
C LEU A 466 9.90 23.71 -22.26
N GLN A 467 9.98 24.96 -22.72
CA GLN A 467 11.19 25.51 -23.36
C GLN A 467 12.38 25.54 -22.40
N GLU A 468 12.18 26.00 -21.16
CA GLU A 468 13.23 26.01 -20.13
C GLU A 468 13.72 24.59 -19.81
N VAL A 469 12.81 23.63 -19.67
CA VAL A 469 13.18 22.22 -19.47
C VAL A 469 13.92 21.67 -20.69
N HIS A 470 13.48 22.01 -21.90
CA HIS A 470 14.15 21.60 -23.14
C HIS A 470 15.60 22.12 -23.19
N GLN A 471 15.83 23.36 -22.75
CA GLN A 471 17.13 24.00 -22.80
C GLN A 471 18.06 23.55 -21.65
N ARG A 472 17.55 23.48 -20.42
CA ARG A 472 18.35 23.27 -19.19
C ARG A 472 18.37 21.82 -18.71
N CYS A 473 17.34 21.04 -19.05
CA CYS A 473 17.17 19.65 -18.61
C CYS A 473 16.75 18.72 -19.77
N PRO A 474 17.43 18.78 -20.95
CA PRO A 474 17.02 18.03 -22.15
C PRO A 474 16.91 16.51 -21.92
N SER A 475 17.69 15.93 -21.02
CA SER A 475 17.69 14.50 -20.72
C SER A 475 16.37 13.97 -20.13
N ILE A 476 15.58 14.84 -19.47
CA ILE A 476 14.27 14.48 -18.88
C ILE A 476 13.09 15.08 -19.66
N TYR A 477 13.36 15.87 -20.71
CA TYR A 477 12.34 16.63 -21.42
C TYR A 477 11.22 15.74 -21.98
N ARG A 478 11.54 14.57 -22.55
CA ARG A 478 10.52 13.65 -23.12
C ARG A 478 9.46 13.26 -22.08
N TRP A 479 9.88 12.98 -20.85
CA TRP A 479 8.97 12.67 -19.74
C TRP A 479 8.17 13.89 -19.27
N VAL A 480 8.82 15.05 -19.17
CA VAL A 480 8.14 16.30 -18.77
C VAL A 480 7.10 16.70 -19.82
N GLN A 481 7.46 16.66 -21.10
CA GLN A 481 6.56 16.92 -22.21
C GLN A 481 5.35 15.97 -22.18
N PHE A 482 5.58 14.67 -21.97
CA PHE A 482 4.50 13.68 -21.85
C PHE A 482 3.48 14.05 -20.76
N LEU A 483 3.92 14.62 -19.64
CA LEU A 483 3.03 15.00 -18.53
C LEU A 483 2.36 16.37 -18.69
N TYR A 484 3.06 17.35 -19.28
CA TYR A 484 2.66 18.77 -19.21
C TYR A 484 2.24 19.37 -20.56
N ALA A 485 2.48 18.68 -21.69
CA ALA A 485 2.10 19.18 -23.02
C ALA A 485 0.58 19.12 -23.29
N GLN A 486 -0.20 18.55 -22.38
CA GLN A 486 -1.65 18.47 -22.47
C GLN A 486 -2.30 18.65 -21.10
N PRO A 487 -3.59 19.04 -21.03
CA PRO A 487 -4.32 19.09 -19.77
C PRO A 487 -4.34 17.73 -19.05
N ALA A 488 -4.32 17.75 -17.72
CA ALA A 488 -4.47 16.56 -16.89
C ALA A 488 -5.87 16.51 -16.28
N ARG A 489 -6.47 15.32 -16.21
CA ARG A 489 -7.74 15.13 -15.48
C ARG A 489 -7.50 15.21 -13.98
N LEU A 490 -8.25 16.10 -13.32
CA LEU A 490 -8.22 16.24 -11.87
C LEU A 490 -9.55 15.75 -11.32
N TYR A 491 -9.52 15.08 -10.17
CA TYR A 491 -10.71 14.40 -9.67
C TYR A 491 -11.01 14.76 -8.23
N VAL A 492 -12.26 15.08 -7.93
CA VAL A 492 -12.73 15.38 -6.57
C VAL A 492 -13.77 14.33 -6.20
N GLY A 493 -13.48 13.52 -5.17
CA GLY A 493 -14.35 12.39 -4.82
C GLY A 493 -14.51 11.37 -5.96
N PHE A 494 -15.75 10.98 -6.27
CA PHE A 494 -16.11 10.07 -7.38
C PHE A 494 -16.52 10.80 -8.67
N GLN A 495 -16.45 12.13 -8.68
CA GLN A 495 -16.81 12.96 -9.83
C GLN A 495 -15.57 13.29 -10.66
N LEU A 496 -15.76 13.32 -11.98
CA LEU A 496 -14.83 13.89 -12.95
C LEU A 496 -15.00 15.42 -12.87
N ASN A 497 -13.88 16.14 -12.77
CA ASN A 497 -13.85 17.59 -13.00
C ASN A 497 -13.20 17.87 -14.35
#